data_AF-A0A931QLP3-F1
#
_entry.id   AF-A0A931QLP3-F1
#
_cell.length_a   1.000
_cell.length_b   1.000
_cell.length_c   1.000
_cell.angle_alpha   90.00
_cell.angle_beta   90.00
_cell.angle_gamma   90.00
#
_symmetry.space_group_name_H-M   'P 1'
#
loop_
_entity.id
_entity.type
_entity.pdbx_description
1 polymer ?
#
loop_
_entity_poly.entity_id
_entity_poly.type
_entity_poly.pdbx_seq_one_letter_code
_entity_poly.pdbx_strand_id
1 'polypeptide(L)'
;ELIRQDFTKAFEKVDLIFSPVSPIPAFKIGEKADNPLSMYLMDIYTCPVKLAGIPAISLPVGKIGNLPVGLQIIGNHFQENNILSMASFIEKML
;
A
#
# COMPACT_ATOMS: atom_id res chain seq x y z
N GLU A 1 -15.43 -8.27 9.69
CA GLU A 1 -14.50 -9.11 10.46
C GLU A 1 -13.53 -9.92 9.60
N LEU A 2 -13.94 -10.44 8.44
CA LEU A 2 -13.08 -11.30 7.59
C LEU A 2 -11.73 -10.66 7.22
N ILE A 3 -11.73 -9.43 6.71
CA ILE A 3 -10.50 -8.72 6.31
C ILE A 3 -9.49 -8.62 7.45
N ARG A 4 -9.95 -8.27 8.66
CA ARG A 4 -9.07 -8.16 9.83
C ARG A 4 -8.48 -9.52 10.19
N GLN A 5 -9.28 -10.58 10.15
CA GLN A 5 -8.81 -11.94 10.43
C GLN A 5 -7.76 -12.41 9.42
N ASP A 6 -7.91 -12.05 8.14
CA ASP A 6 -6.94 -12.41 7.11
C ASP A 6 -5.57 -11.76 7.38
N PHE A 7 -5.55 -10.48 7.77
CA PHE A 7 -4.32 -9.81 8.20
C PHE A 7 -3.76 -10.43 9.49
N THR A 8 -4.59 -10.71 10.49
CA THR A 8 -4.15 -11.37 11.73
C THR A 8 -3.44 -12.69 11.43
N LYS A 9 -4.05 -13.55 10.60
CA LYS A 9 -3.45 -14.83 10.18
C LYS A 9 -2.17 -14.66 9.35
N ALA A 10 -2.10 -13.62 8.52
CA ALA A 10 -0.89 -13.33 7.75
C ALA A 10 0.26 -12.94 8.69
N PHE A 11 0.01 -12.06 9.67
CA PHE A 11 1.02 -11.60 10.63
C PHE A 11 1.48 -12.67 11.62
N GLU A 12 0.81 -13.81 11.72
CA GLU A 12 1.34 -14.99 12.44
C GLU A 12 2.58 -15.59 11.74
N LYS A 13 2.79 -15.28 10.45
CA LYS A 13 3.83 -15.88 9.61
C LYS A 13 4.88 -14.88 9.14
N VAL A 14 4.58 -13.58 9.17
CA VAL A 14 5.45 -12.51 8.65
C VAL A 14 5.36 -11.27 9.54
N ASP A 15 6.44 -10.50 9.60
CA ASP A 15 6.46 -9.24 10.36
C ASP A 15 5.87 -8.05 9.58
N LEU A 16 6.01 -8.09 8.25
CA LEU A 16 5.58 -7.04 7.32
C LEU A 16 4.96 -7.66 6.07
N ILE A 17 4.00 -6.94 5.48
CA ILE A 17 3.39 -7.28 4.19
C ILE A 17 3.71 -6.16 3.21
N PHE A 18 4.04 -6.54 1.97
CA PHE A 18 4.38 -5.62 0.89
C PHE A 18 3.34 -5.71 -0.23
N SER A 19 2.98 -4.57 -0.81
CA SER A 19 2.04 -4.48 -1.93
C SER A 19 2.35 -3.22 -2.74
N PRO A 20 1.98 -3.11 -4.03
CA PRO A 20 1.85 -1.81 -4.66
C PRO A 20 0.86 -0.92 -3.88
N VAL A 21 1.07 0.39 -3.91
CA VAL A 21 0.13 1.37 -3.32
C VAL A 21 -1.11 1.54 -4.20
N SER A 22 -0.92 1.51 -5.53
CA SER A 22 -1.96 1.68 -6.54
C SER A 22 -1.79 0.62 -7.63
N PRO A 23 -2.88 0.15 -8.27
CA PRO A 23 -2.79 -0.83 -9.36
C PRO A 23 -2.14 -0.28 -10.63
N ILE A 24 -2.12 1.05 -10.82
CA ILE A 24 -1.49 1.72 -11.96
C ILE A 24 -0.77 3.01 -11.51
N PRO A 25 0.19 3.52 -12.31
CA PRO A 25 0.70 4.89 -12.15
C PRO A 25 -0.41 5.93 -12.28
N ALA A 26 -0.10 7.18 -11.90
CA ALA A 26 -1.05 8.29 -11.96
C ALA A 26 -1.70 8.43 -13.35
N PHE A 27 -3.03 8.41 -13.39
CA PHE A 27 -3.83 8.66 -14.59
C PHE A 27 -4.04 10.17 -14.81
N LYS A 28 -4.46 10.57 -16.02
CA LYS A 28 -4.67 11.98 -16.35
C LYS A 28 -5.92 12.55 -15.67
N ILE A 29 -5.94 13.87 -15.45
CA ILE A 29 -7.12 14.57 -14.95
C ILE A 29 -8.30 14.31 -15.90
N GLY A 30 -9.44 13.90 -15.35
CA GLY A 30 -10.65 13.58 -16.10
C GLY A 30 -10.72 12.14 -16.65
N GLU A 31 -9.61 11.39 -16.70
CA GLU A 31 -9.55 10.07 -17.36
C GLU A 31 -10.47 9.02 -16.72
N LYS A 32 -10.78 9.16 -15.43
CA LYS A 32 -11.64 8.26 -14.66
C LYS A 32 -12.92 8.95 -14.15
N ALA A 33 -13.21 10.17 -14.61
CA ALA A 33 -14.32 10.97 -14.09
C ALA A 33 -15.70 10.39 -14.45
N ASP A 34 -15.84 9.84 -15.66
CA ASP A 34 -17.13 9.36 -16.18
C ASP A 34 -17.49 7.94 -15.69
N ASN A 35 -16.55 7.24 -15.05
CA ASN A 35 -16.79 5.91 -14.50
C ASN A 35 -16.35 5.83 -13.02
N PRO A 36 -17.28 6.06 -12.07
CA PRO A 36 -16.99 6.02 -10.64
C PRO A 36 -16.38 4.69 -10.15
N LEU A 37 -16.79 3.56 -10.74
CA LEU A 37 -16.22 2.26 -10.38
C LEU A 37 -14.74 2.17 -10.71
N SER A 38 -14.34 2.75 -11.85
CA SER A 38 -12.93 2.78 -12.25
C SER A 38 -12.08 3.62 -11.29
N MET A 39 -12.66 4.66 -10.68
CA MET A 39 -12.01 5.44 -9.63
C MET A 39 -11.86 4.62 -8.34
N TYR A 40 -12.89 3.88 -7.93
CA TYR A 40 -12.83 3.06 -6.71
C TYR A 40 -11.78 1.95 -6.77
N LEU A 41 -11.53 1.39 -7.96
CA LEU A 41 -10.48 0.39 -8.15
C LEU A 41 -9.08 0.92 -7.83
N MET A 42 -8.87 2.24 -7.81
CA MET A 42 -7.57 2.82 -7.44
C MET A 42 -7.22 2.56 -5.97
N ASP A 43 -8.22 2.37 -5.11
CA ASP A 43 -8.03 2.11 -3.68
C ASP A 43 -8.07 0.61 -3.31
N ILE A 44 -8.06 -0.30 -4.29
CA ILE A 44 -8.20 -1.74 -4.05
C ILE A 44 -7.15 -2.30 -3.08
N TYR A 45 -5.93 -1.74 -3.08
CA TYR A 45 -4.83 -2.13 -2.19
C TYR A 45 -4.75 -1.32 -0.89
N THR A 46 -5.43 -0.18 -0.79
CA THR A 46 -5.34 0.71 0.39
C THR A 46 -6.56 0.58 1.30
N CYS A 47 -7.74 0.28 0.76
CA CYS A 47 -8.97 0.08 1.53
C CYS A 47 -8.88 -1.07 2.55
N PRO A 48 -8.35 -2.27 2.22
CA PRO A 48 -8.27 -3.37 3.18
C PRO A 48 -7.45 -3.02 4.43
N VAL A 49 -6.35 -2.27 4.27
CA VAL A 49 -5.48 -1.79 5.35
C VAL A 49 -6.26 -0.87 6.31
N LYS A 50 -6.99 0.10 5.76
CA LYS A 50 -7.85 1.02 6.52
C LYS A 50 -8.93 0.26 7.30
N LEU A 51 -9.59 -0.70 6.66
CA LEU A 51 -10.64 -1.52 7.28
C LEU A 51 -10.11 -2.47 8.36
N ALA A 52 -8.85 -2.92 8.23
CA ALA A 52 -8.19 -3.74 9.23
C ALA A 52 -7.65 -2.94 10.42
N GLY A 53 -7.55 -1.61 10.31
CA GLY A 53 -7.07 -0.73 11.38
C GLY A 53 -5.55 -0.82 11.63
N ILE A 54 -4.78 -1.22 10.61
CA ILE A 54 -3.34 -1.46 10.71
C ILE A 54 -2.52 -0.36 10.03
N PRO A 55 -1.29 -0.08 10.50
CA PRO A 55 -0.44 0.95 9.92
C PRO A 55 0.20 0.51 8.60
N ALA A 56 0.37 1.47 7.68
CA ALA A 56 1.12 1.29 6.44
C ALA A 56 1.78 2.59 5.98
N ILE A 57 2.87 2.49 5.21
CA ILE A 57 3.56 3.61 4.57
C ILE A 57 3.63 3.41 3.06
N SER A 58 3.60 4.51 2.30
CA SER A 58 3.87 4.55 0.86
C SER A 58 5.27 5.10 0.62
N LEU A 59 6.13 4.33 -0.04
CA LEU A 59 7.51 4.70 -0.39
C LEU A 59 7.68 4.67 -1.92
N PRO A 60 8.21 5.71 -2.58
CA PRO A 60 8.52 5.65 -4.00
C PRO A 60 9.70 4.70 -4.25
N VAL A 61 9.53 3.71 -5.14
CA VAL A 61 10.55 2.67 -5.41
C VAL A 61 10.97 2.58 -6.89
N GLY A 62 10.45 3.46 -7.73
CA GLY A 62 10.78 3.45 -9.16
C GLY A 62 9.85 4.32 -9.97
N LYS A 63 9.95 4.20 -11.30
CA LYS A 63 9.12 4.94 -12.25
C LYS A 63 8.68 4.04 -13.40
N ILE A 64 7.46 4.28 -13.91
CA ILE A 64 7.02 3.81 -15.22
C ILE A 64 6.92 5.04 -16.11
N GLY A 65 7.83 5.14 -17.08
CA GLY A 65 8.07 6.39 -17.80
C GLY A 65 8.50 7.49 -16.82
N ASN A 66 7.78 8.61 -16.81
CA ASN A 66 8.05 9.75 -15.91
C ASN A 66 7.22 9.73 -14.62
N LEU A 67 6.40 8.69 -14.40
CA LEU A 67 5.48 8.63 -13.27
C LEU A 67 6.03 7.74 -12.14
N PRO A 68 5.96 8.17 -10.87
CA PRO A 68 6.44 7.38 -9.74
C PRO A 68 5.59 6.14 -9.48
N VAL A 69 6.22 5.08 -8.98
CA VAL A 69 5.58 3.85 -8.49
C VAL A 69 5.82 3.73 -6.99
N GLY A 70 4.74 3.56 -6.24
CA GLY A 70 4.77 3.42 -4.78
C GLY A 70 4.73 1.97 -4.31
N LEU A 71 5.63 1.62 -3.40
CA LEU A 71 5.58 0.42 -2.57
C LEU A 71 4.86 0.73 -1.26
N GLN A 72 3.87 -0.08 -0.93
CA GLN A 72 3.16 -0.07 0.33
C GLN A 72 3.81 -1.09 1.27
N ILE A 73 4.25 -0.63 2.44
CA ILE A 73 4.79 -1.49 3.51
C ILE A 73 3.80 -1.44 4.66
N ILE A 74 3.25 -2.59 5.02
CA ILE A 74 2.15 -2.75 5.97
C ILE A 74 2.67 -3.53 7.17
N GLY A 75 2.45 -3.02 8.37
CA GLY A 75 2.79 -3.70 9.62
C GLY A 75 1.54 -4.01 10.44
N ASN A 76 1.69 -4.88 11.44
CA ASN A 76 0.60 -5.14 12.39
C ASN A 76 0.38 -3.92 13.30
N HIS A 77 -0.69 -3.97 14.10
CA HIS A 77 -1.03 -2.93 15.07
C HIS A 77 0.18 -2.51 15.91
N PHE A 78 0.42 -1.20 15.96
CA PHE A 78 1.51 -0.58 16.73
C PHE A 78 2.94 -0.98 16.31
N GLN A 79 3.13 -1.44 15.07
CA GLN A 79 4.44 -1.83 14.52
C GLN A 79 5.03 -0.77 13.58
N GLU A 80 4.71 0.51 13.76
CA GLU A 80 5.21 1.62 12.93
C GLU A 80 6.74 1.68 12.93
N ASN A 81 7.40 1.33 14.03
CA ASN A 81 8.87 1.27 14.11
C ASN A 81 9.47 0.30 13.09
N ASN A 82 8.86 -0.87 12.88
CA ASN A 82 9.32 -1.85 11.90
C ASN A 82 9.09 -1.34 10.47
N ILE A 83 7.93 -0.72 10.22
CA ILE A 83 7.59 -0.11 8.94
C ILE A 83 8.61 0.99 8.58
N LEU A 84 8.88 1.91 9.50
CA LEU A 84 9.80 3.03 9.28
C LEU A 84 11.25 2.57 9.11
N SER A 85 11.68 1.57 9.90
CA SER A 85 13.03 1.00 9.77
C SER A 85 13.23 0.36 8.40
N MET A 86 12.25 -0.42 7.93
CA MET A 86 12.28 -1.04 6.61
C MET A 86 12.19 -0.01 5.49
N ALA A 87 11.32 1.01 5.62
CA ALA A 87 11.22 2.08 4.64
C ALA A 87 12.55 2.85 4.50
N SER A 88 13.21 3.20 5.62
CA SER A 88 14.51 3.87 5.60
C SER A 88 15.62 3.00 5.00
N PHE A 89 15.58 1.69 5.24
CA PHE A 89 16.51 0.75 4.63
C PHE A 89 16.34 0.70 3.10
N ILE A 90 15.10 0.54 2.63
CA ILE A 90 14.80 0.51 1.19
C ILE A 90 15.15 1.84 0.53
N GLU A 91 14.82 2.97 1.15
CA GLU A 91 15.14 4.31 0.64
C GLU A 91 16.65 4.48 0.39
N LYS A 92 17.51 3.94 1.26
CA LYS A 92 18.97 4.01 1.11
C LYS A 92 19.53 3.09 0.02
N MET A 93 18.76 2.09 -0.42
CA MET A 93 19.17 1.16 -1.47
C MET A 93 18.82 1.64 -2.87
N LEU A 94 17.89 2.58 -3.00
CA LEU A 94 17.39 3.14 -4.26
C LEU A 94 18.28 4.28 -4.75
#